data_AF-A0A0Q5MHE9-F1
#
_entry.id   AF-A0A0Q5MHE9-F1
#
_cell.length_a   1.000
_cell.length_b   1.000
_cell.length_c   1.000
_cell.angle_alpha   90.00
_cell.angle_beta   90.00
_cell.angle_gamma   90.00
#
_symmetry.space_group_name_H-M   'P 1'
#
loop_
_entity.id
_entity.type
_entity.pdbx_description
1 polymer ?
#
loop_
_entity_poly.entity_id
_entity_poly.type
_entity_poly.pdbx_seq_one_letter_code
_entity_poly.pdbx_strand_id
1 'polypeptide(L)'
;MDIASANAWLHAETFWGMSAASLLIATVAAVVTYLVLTMLQGWAVARARRAASEHRQRGPAQLLMEVLSGTSHLLIVLAALLVGAGMLDLPGRWPARVEQLWFLAVALQVGLWGTRATALVVERYRVHHGGTSPTQISASATLMSWGLRTLLWATVLLAILSNVGVNITAFVASLGVGGIAIALAVQSVLGDLFASVAIAVDKPFEVGDFIVVGGVAGTVQQIGVKTTRISALSGEQVVMSNTDLLKQTINNYRYMRERRIVFHFRVPYGTSAEAAEAISQAVRRIIEAEPKARFDRAHLQSFGETGLTYEVVYIVLDPGYNVYMDLQQKINLALMRALQALDVPFAVPERRVHVADLPAAWQLQTPPPAAGPMPVGTTA
;
A
#
# COMPACT_ATOMS: atom_id res chain seq x y z
N MET A 1 -82.39 -26.92 -21.35
CA MET A 1 -80.94 -27.18 -21.27
C MET A 1 -80.56 -27.05 -19.82
N ASP A 2 -80.27 -28.19 -19.22
CA ASP A 2 -80.21 -28.39 -17.78
C ASP A 2 -78.83 -27.96 -17.26
N ILE A 3 -78.78 -26.93 -16.41
CA ILE A 3 -77.54 -26.34 -15.88
C ILE A 3 -76.77 -27.38 -15.04
N ALA A 4 -77.47 -28.41 -14.55
CA ALA A 4 -76.87 -29.56 -13.85
C ALA A 4 -76.01 -30.45 -14.77
N SER A 5 -76.35 -30.56 -16.06
CA SER A 5 -75.59 -31.37 -17.04
C SER A 5 -74.29 -30.71 -17.51
N ALA A 6 -74.20 -29.37 -17.45
CA ALA A 6 -72.98 -28.63 -17.77
C ALA A 6 -71.90 -28.78 -16.69
N ASN A 7 -72.30 -28.93 -15.42
CA ASN A 7 -71.38 -29.15 -14.30
C ASN A 7 -70.86 -30.58 -14.20
N ALA A 8 -71.57 -31.56 -14.77
CA ALA A 8 -71.15 -32.96 -14.72
C ALA A 8 -69.84 -33.23 -15.48
N TRP A 9 -69.55 -32.48 -16.56
CA TRP A 9 -68.31 -32.61 -17.32
C TRP A 9 -67.08 -32.03 -16.59
N LEU A 10 -67.26 -31.09 -15.64
CA LEU A 10 -66.17 -30.56 -14.82
C LEU A 10 -65.63 -31.59 -13.80
N HIS A 11 -66.46 -32.56 -13.42
CA HIS A 11 -66.14 -33.60 -12.43
C HIS A 11 -65.95 -35.01 -13.03
N ALA A 12 -66.21 -35.18 -14.33
CA ALA A 12 -66.03 -36.46 -15.01
C ALA A 12 -64.55 -36.68 -15.36
N GLU A 13 -63.96 -37.74 -14.78
CA GLU A 13 -62.57 -38.15 -14.95
C GLU A 13 -62.12 -38.11 -16.40
N THR A 14 -61.31 -37.12 -16.76
CA THR A 14 -60.63 -37.11 -18.06
C THR A 14 -59.28 -36.41 -17.93
N PHE A 15 -58.25 -37.16 -18.33
CA PHE A 15 -56.82 -36.86 -18.34
C PHE A 15 -56.06 -37.07 -17.02
N TRP A 16 -55.46 -38.26 -16.87
CA TRP A 16 -54.43 -38.58 -15.87
C TRP A 16 -54.84 -38.48 -14.39
N GLY A 17 -56.14 -38.64 -14.07
CA GLY A 17 -56.64 -38.59 -12.69
C GLY A 17 -56.80 -37.17 -12.12
N MET A 18 -56.72 -36.14 -12.96
CA MET A 18 -56.91 -34.74 -12.60
C MET A 18 -58.25 -34.23 -13.13
N SER A 19 -58.95 -33.41 -12.33
CA SER A 19 -60.21 -32.78 -12.76
C SER A 19 -59.94 -31.68 -13.80
N ALA A 20 -60.83 -31.53 -14.80
CA ALA A 20 -60.78 -30.40 -15.72
C ALA A 20 -60.84 -29.04 -14.99
N ALA A 21 -61.47 -29.00 -13.81
CA ALA A 21 -61.50 -27.82 -12.97
C ALA A 21 -60.12 -27.49 -12.35
N SER A 22 -59.31 -28.47 -11.96
CA SER A 22 -57.98 -28.22 -11.39
C SER A 22 -56.99 -27.73 -12.46
N LEU A 23 -57.10 -28.24 -13.70
CA LEU A 23 -56.34 -27.74 -14.85
C LEU A 23 -56.72 -26.29 -15.18
N LEU A 24 -58.01 -25.95 -15.13
CA LEU A 24 -58.48 -24.58 -15.34
C LEU A 24 -57.99 -23.64 -14.22
N ILE A 25 -58.08 -24.06 -12.96
CA ILE A 25 -57.57 -23.28 -11.82
C ILE A 25 -56.06 -23.05 -11.93
N ALA A 26 -55.27 -24.06 -12.31
CA ALA A 26 -53.83 -23.93 -12.44
C ALA A 26 -53.38 -23.08 -13.63
N THR A 27 -54.08 -23.17 -14.76
CA THR A 27 -53.80 -22.30 -15.92
C THR A 27 -54.17 -20.85 -15.61
N VAL A 28 -55.31 -20.61 -14.94
CA VAL A 28 -55.67 -19.28 -14.45
C VAL A 28 -54.66 -18.77 -13.43
N ALA A 29 -54.25 -19.60 -12.47
CA ALA A 29 -53.22 -19.26 -11.49
C ALA A 29 -51.89 -18.89 -12.17
N ALA A 30 -51.44 -19.69 -13.15
CA ALA A 30 -50.23 -19.39 -13.93
C ALA A 30 -50.33 -18.07 -14.68
N VAL A 31 -51.45 -17.81 -15.37
CA VAL A 31 -51.66 -16.55 -16.10
C VAL A 31 -51.70 -15.35 -15.14
N VAL A 32 -52.41 -15.48 -14.02
CA VAL A 32 -52.47 -14.44 -12.98
C VAL A 32 -51.08 -14.19 -12.38
N THR A 33 -50.33 -15.24 -12.04
CA THR A 33 -48.96 -15.12 -11.54
C THR A 33 -48.05 -14.45 -12.56
N TYR A 34 -48.15 -14.81 -13.85
CA TYR A 34 -47.37 -14.16 -14.91
C TYR A 34 -47.69 -12.67 -15.01
N LEU A 35 -48.98 -12.30 -15.03
CA LEU A 35 -49.42 -10.91 -15.08
C LEU A 35 -48.95 -10.14 -13.83
N VAL A 36 -49.11 -10.71 -12.65
CA VAL A 36 -48.65 -10.09 -11.39
C VAL A 36 -47.14 -9.89 -11.39
N LEU A 37 -46.35 -10.90 -11.74
CA LEU A 37 -44.89 -10.81 -11.76
C LEU A 37 -44.38 -9.80 -12.81
N THR A 38 -44.99 -9.77 -14.00
CA THR A 38 -44.62 -8.79 -15.05
C THR A 38 -45.07 -7.37 -14.69
N MET A 39 -46.24 -7.20 -14.07
CA MET A 39 -46.69 -5.91 -13.55
C MET A 39 -45.80 -5.42 -12.40
N LEU A 40 -45.44 -6.29 -11.46
CA LEU A 40 -44.52 -5.97 -10.36
C LEU A 40 -43.13 -5.61 -10.88
N GLN A 41 -42.60 -6.37 -11.85
CA GLN A 41 -41.33 -6.04 -12.50
C GLN A 41 -41.41 -4.66 -13.19
N GLY A 42 -42.46 -4.44 -13.98
CA GLY A 42 -42.68 -3.16 -14.68
C GLY A 42 -42.82 -1.98 -13.72
N TRP A 43 -43.56 -2.17 -12.62
CA TRP A 43 -43.72 -1.18 -11.55
C TRP A 43 -42.39 -0.92 -10.84
N ALA A 44 -41.64 -1.96 -10.48
CA ALA A 44 -40.35 -1.83 -9.80
C ALA A 44 -39.32 -1.11 -10.70
N VAL A 45 -39.28 -1.43 -12.00
CA VAL A 45 -38.45 -0.72 -12.97
C VAL A 45 -38.90 0.73 -13.14
N ALA A 46 -40.21 1.01 -13.22
CA ALA A 46 -40.73 2.37 -13.35
C ALA A 46 -40.46 3.21 -12.09
N ARG A 47 -40.60 2.61 -10.89
CA ARG A 47 -40.26 3.22 -9.60
C ARG A 47 -38.77 3.53 -9.52
N ALA A 48 -37.92 2.59 -9.93
CA ALA A 48 -36.47 2.77 -9.98
C ALA A 48 -36.06 3.84 -10.99
N ARG A 49 -36.72 3.92 -12.16
CA ARG A 49 -36.53 5.00 -13.15
C ARG A 49 -36.84 6.38 -12.58
N ARG A 50 -37.97 6.54 -11.88
CA ARG A 50 -38.35 7.81 -11.25
C ARG A 50 -37.37 8.23 -10.15
N ALA A 51 -36.96 7.27 -9.30
CA ALA A 51 -35.95 7.52 -8.26
C ALA A 51 -34.58 7.90 -8.85
N ALA A 52 -34.21 7.34 -10.00
CA ALA A 52 -32.97 7.69 -10.70
C ALA A 52 -33.02 9.07 -11.37
N SER A 53 -34.19 9.56 -11.78
CA SER A 53 -34.33 10.91 -12.37
C SER A 53 -34.33 12.04 -11.34
N GLU A 54 -34.77 11.77 -10.10
CA GLU A 54 -34.88 12.79 -9.04
C GLU A 54 -33.55 13.08 -8.34
N HIS A 55 -32.59 12.15 -8.36
CA HIS A 55 -31.25 12.38 -7.81
C HIS A 55 -30.24 12.42 -8.95
N ARG A 56 -29.69 13.62 -9.22
CA ARG A 56 -28.58 13.89 -10.17
C ARG A 56 -27.29 13.13 -9.84
N GLN A 57 -27.28 12.23 -8.86
CA GLN A 57 -26.14 11.43 -8.44
C GLN A 57 -26.37 9.93 -8.72
N ARG A 58 -25.34 9.33 -9.31
CA ARG A 58 -25.18 7.93 -9.78
C ARG A 58 -25.25 6.90 -8.64
N GLY A 59 -26.34 6.86 -7.90
CA GLY A 59 -26.50 6.08 -6.67
C GLY A 59 -26.80 4.57 -6.85
N PRO A 60 -27.08 3.86 -5.73
CA PRO A 60 -27.48 2.45 -5.73
C PRO A 60 -28.82 2.20 -6.44
N ALA A 61 -29.70 3.21 -6.54
CA ALA A 61 -30.96 3.12 -7.26
C ALA A 61 -30.80 2.79 -8.75
N GLN A 62 -29.74 3.30 -9.39
CA GLN A 62 -29.44 2.99 -10.79
C GLN A 62 -28.90 1.56 -10.96
N LEU A 63 -28.11 1.05 -9.99
CA LEU A 63 -27.68 -0.36 -9.99
C LEU A 63 -28.89 -1.30 -9.89
N LEU A 64 -29.79 -1.00 -8.95
CA LEU A 64 -31.01 -1.77 -8.77
C LEU A 64 -31.86 -1.77 -10.04
N MET A 65 -31.98 -0.63 -10.72
CA MET A 65 -32.72 -0.53 -11.99
C MET A 65 -32.14 -1.43 -13.08
N GLU A 66 -30.84 -1.38 -13.34
CA GLU A 66 -30.23 -2.19 -14.41
C GLU A 66 -30.24 -3.68 -14.09
N VAL A 67 -30.05 -4.05 -12.82
CA VAL A 67 -30.16 -5.44 -12.37
C VAL A 67 -31.60 -5.95 -12.54
N LEU A 68 -32.62 -5.21 -12.08
CA LEU A 68 -34.04 -5.59 -12.24
C LEU A 68 -34.49 -5.63 -13.72
N SER A 69 -33.97 -4.72 -14.55
CA SER A 69 -34.25 -4.73 -16.00
C SER A 69 -33.71 -5.98 -16.70
N GLY A 70 -32.79 -6.69 -16.06
CA GLY A 70 -32.21 -7.93 -16.55
C GLY A 70 -33.03 -9.19 -16.29
N THR A 71 -34.21 -9.06 -15.69
CA THR A 71 -35.08 -10.20 -15.43
C THR A 71 -35.54 -10.79 -16.76
N SER A 72 -35.29 -12.08 -16.97
CA SER A 72 -35.61 -12.74 -18.24
C SER A 72 -37.11 -13.02 -18.29
N HIS A 73 -37.78 -12.51 -19.33
CA HIS A 73 -39.21 -12.81 -19.54
C HIS A 73 -39.46 -14.32 -19.64
N LEU A 74 -38.51 -15.10 -20.17
CA LEU A 74 -38.60 -16.56 -20.22
C LEU A 74 -38.62 -17.20 -18.83
N LEU A 75 -37.84 -16.69 -17.89
CA LEU A 75 -37.82 -17.20 -16.51
C LEU A 75 -39.08 -16.81 -15.73
N ILE A 76 -39.67 -15.65 -16.04
CA ILE A 76 -40.96 -15.24 -15.45
C ILE A 76 -42.09 -16.15 -15.96
N VAL A 77 -42.11 -16.47 -17.26
CA VAL A 77 -43.05 -17.45 -17.82
C VAL A 77 -42.85 -18.81 -17.17
N LEU A 78 -41.60 -19.28 -17.04
CA LEU A 78 -41.29 -20.55 -16.39
C LEU A 78 -41.73 -20.57 -14.92
N ALA A 79 -41.45 -19.51 -14.16
CA ALA A 79 -41.88 -19.38 -12.77
C ALA A 79 -43.42 -19.39 -12.64
N ALA A 80 -44.11 -18.67 -13.52
CA ALA A 80 -45.57 -18.64 -13.55
C ALA A 80 -46.19 -20.01 -13.86
N LEU A 81 -45.61 -20.73 -14.84
CA LEU A 81 -46.01 -22.11 -15.15
C LEU A 81 -45.75 -23.07 -13.98
N LEU A 82 -44.64 -22.90 -13.25
CA LEU A 82 -44.31 -23.72 -12.08
C LEU A 82 -45.24 -23.46 -10.88
N VAL A 83 -45.66 -22.21 -10.66
CA VAL A 83 -46.67 -21.88 -9.64
C VAL A 83 -48.01 -22.52 -9.98
N GLY A 84 -48.43 -22.46 -11.25
CA GLY A 84 -49.62 -23.19 -11.72
C GLY A 84 -49.49 -24.71 -11.53
N ALA A 85 -48.34 -25.28 -11.88
CA ALA A 85 -48.07 -26.70 -11.68
C ALA A 85 -48.05 -27.12 -10.20
N GLY A 86 -47.64 -26.25 -9.28
CA GLY A 86 -47.68 -26.49 -7.84
C GLY A 86 -49.09 -26.44 -7.22
N MET A 87 -50.07 -25.85 -7.92
CA MET A 87 -51.48 -25.86 -7.50
C MET A 87 -52.23 -27.13 -7.97
N LEU A 88 -51.59 -27.98 -8.78
CA LEU A 88 -52.12 -29.28 -9.16
C LEU A 88 -51.76 -30.34 -8.10
N ASP A 89 -52.73 -31.18 -7.75
CA ASP A 89 -52.50 -32.42 -7.01
C ASP A 89 -51.80 -33.45 -7.90
N LEU A 90 -50.50 -33.27 -8.12
CA LEU A 90 -49.69 -34.13 -8.98
C LEU A 90 -49.38 -35.46 -8.28
N PRO A 91 -49.67 -36.62 -8.89
CA PRO A 91 -49.41 -37.92 -8.26
C PRO A 91 -47.91 -38.25 -8.14
N GLY A 92 -47.49 -38.74 -6.98
CA GLY A 92 -46.19 -39.40 -6.79
C GLY A 92 -44.97 -38.47 -6.82
N ARG A 93 -44.14 -38.58 -7.88
CA ARG A 93 -42.76 -38.05 -7.95
C ARG A 93 -42.63 -36.58 -8.43
N TRP A 94 -43.73 -35.98 -8.85
CA TRP A 94 -43.75 -34.70 -9.55
C TRP A 94 -43.67 -33.46 -8.63
N PRO A 95 -44.24 -33.44 -7.41
CA PRO A 95 -44.11 -32.28 -6.51
C PRO A 95 -42.64 -31.91 -6.22
N ALA A 96 -41.80 -32.90 -5.92
CA ALA A 96 -40.37 -32.69 -5.72
C ALA A 96 -39.65 -32.16 -6.97
N ARG A 97 -40.11 -32.53 -8.18
CA ARG A 97 -39.55 -32.01 -9.43
C ARG A 97 -39.97 -30.56 -9.69
N VAL A 98 -41.19 -30.19 -9.34
CA VAL A 98 -41.67 -28.80 -9.43
C VAL A 98 -40.86 -27.90 -8.51
N GLU A 99 -40.61 -28.34 -7.27
CA GLU A 99 -39.76 -27.61 -6.33
C GLU A 99 -38.31 -27.47 -6.85
N GLN A 100 -37.75 -28.54 -7.41
CA GLN A 100 -36.41 -28.50 -8.00
C GLN A 100 -36.32 -27.52 -9.19
N LEU A 101 -37.35 -27.49 -10.04
CA LEU A 101 -37.42 -26.57 -11.18
C LEU A 101 -37.65 -25.11 -10.75
N TRP A 102 -38.38 -24.88 -9.66
CA TRP A 102 -38.52 -23.55 -9.06
C TRP A 102 -37.17 -23.01 -8.60
N PHE A 103 -36.43 -23.81 -7.84
CA PHE A 103 -35.08 -23.44 -7.42
C PHE A 103 -34.16 -23.17 -8.61
N LEU A 104 -34.22 -24.00 -9.66
CA LEU A 104 -33.45 -23.80 -10.89
C LEU A 104 -33.77 -22.44 -11.55
N ALA A 105 -35.05 -22.09 -11.68
CA ALA A 105 -35.46 -20.82 -12.26
C ALA A 105 -34.95 -19.62 -11.45
N VAL A 106 -35.06 -19.67 -10.12
CA VAL A 106 -34.56 -18.63 -9.21
C VAL A 106 -33.03 -18.52 -9.26
N ALA A 107 -32.32 -19.64 -9.19
CA ALA A 107 -30.85 -19.66 -9.23
C ALA A 107 -30.31 -19.08 -10.54
N LEU A 108 -30.91 -19.42 -11.68
CA LEU A 108 -30.57 -18.83 -12.97
C LEU A 108 -30.88 -17.32 -13.02
N GLN A 109 -32.01 -16.89 -12.46
CA GLN A 109 -32.37 -15.48 -12.42
C GLN A 109 -31.39 -14.66 -11.56
N VAL A 110 -30.97 -15.19 -10.42
CA VAL A 110 -29.93 -14.60 -9.57
C VAL A 110 -28.59 -14.54 -10.31
N GLY A 111 -28.22 -15.60 -11.04
CA GLY A 111 -26.99 -15.61 -11.85
C GLY A 111 -26.98 -14.54 -12.94
N LEU A 112 -28.11 -14.33 -13.62
CA LEU A 112 -28.27 -13.27 -14.62
C LEU A 112 -28.24 -11.87 -14.01
N TRP A 113 -28.86 -11.69 -12.84
CA TRP A 113 -28.80 -10.44 -12.09
C TRP A 113 -27.37 -10.11 -11.66
N GLY A 114 -26.65 -11.08 -11.11
CA GLY A 114 -25.27 -10.89 -10.71
C GLY A 114 -24.34 -10.64 -11.90
N THR A 115 -24.53 -11.33 -13.04
CA THR A 115 -23.75 -11.04 -14.27
C THR A 115 -23.93 -9.60 -14.73
N ARG A 116 -25.15 -9.06 -14.67
CA ARG A 116 -25.39 -7.64 -14.96
C ARG A 116 -24.76 -6.73 -13.91
N ALA A 117 -24.93 -7.03 -12.62
CA ALA A 117 -24.28 -6.27 -11.55
C ALA A 117 -22.76 -6.17 -11.75
N THR A 118 -22.09 -7.27 -12.13
CA THR A 118 -20.64 -7.23 -12.44
C THR A 118 -20.31 -6.30 -13.60
N ALA A 119 -21.14 -6.27 -14.65
CA ALA A 119 -20.93 -5.39 -15.80
C ALA A 119 -21.02 -3.91 -15.40
N LEU A 120 -21.98 -3.57 -14.51
CA LEU A 120 -22.17 -2.20 -14.02
C LEU A 120 -21.00 -1.72 -13.17
N VAL A 121 -20.48 -2.58 -12.30
CA VAL A 121 -19.33 -2.26 -11.45
C VAL A 121 -18.11 -1.96 -12.33
N VAL A 122 -17.88 -2.76 -13.37
CA VAL A 122 -16.79 -2.57 -14.33
C VAL A 122 -16.96 -1.26 -15.10
N GLU A 123 -18.15 -1.00 -15.62
CA GLU A 123 -18.41 0.22 -16.38
C GLU A 123 -18.24 1.48 -15.51
N ARG A 124 -18.73 1.44 -14.27
CA ARG A 124 -18.52 2.52 -13.30
C ARG A 124 -17.05 2.76 -12.98
N TYR A 125 -16.29 1.67 -12.82
CA TYR A 125 -14.86 1.73 -12.57
C TYR A 125 -14.11 2.40 -13.74
N ARG A 126 -14.46 2.02 -14.98
CA ARG A 126 -13.89 2.61 -16.21
C ARG A 126 -14.20 4.10 -16.35
N VAL A 127 -15.45 4.51 -16.10
CA VAL A 127 -15.87 5.91 -16.22
C VAL A 127 -15.19 6.81 -15.17
N HIS A 128 -14.97 6.32 -13.95
CA HIS A 128 -14.33 7.13 -12.89
C HIS A 128 -12.80 7.23 -13.03
N HIS A 129 -12.16 6.29 -13.74
CA HIS A 129 -10.70 6.28 -13.92
C HIS A 129 -10.26 6.64 -15.35
N GLY A 130 -11.15 7.19 -16.18
CA GLY A 130 -10.90 7.50 -17.61
C GLY A 130 -9.86 8.58 -17.92
N GLY A 131 -9.13 9.10 -16.93
CA GLY A 131 -8.02 10.05 -17.13
C GLY A 131 -6.68 9.39 -17.47
N THR A 132 -6.54 8.07 -17.29
CA THR A 132 -5.28 7.34 -17.54
C THR A 132 -5.49 6.37 -18.72
N SER A 133 -4.51 6.28 -19.62
CA SER A 133 -4.51 5.54 -20.90
C SER A 133 -5.59 4.45 -21.05
N PRO A 134 -6.54 4.60 -22.00
CA PRO A 134 -7.72 3.73 -22.18
C PRO A 134 -7.44 2.22 -22.24
N THR A 135 -6.22 1.84 -22.64
CA THR A 135 -5.82 0.47 -22.97
C THR A 135 -5.38 -0.38 -21.75
N GLN A 136 -4.85 0.22 -20.67
CA GLN A 136 -4.37 -0.54 -19.51
C GLN A 136 -5.47 -0.83 -18.48
N ILE A 137 -6.35 0.14 -18.24
CA ILE A 137 -7.47 -0.01 -17.29
C ILE A 137 -8.50 -1.02 -17.82
N SER A 138 -8.65 -1.13 -19.15
CA SER A 138 -9.57 -2.10 -19.75
C SER A 138 -9.15 -3.55 -19.50
N ALA A 139 -7.85 -3.85 -19.51
CA ALA A 139 -7.37 -5.22 -19.37
C ALA A 139 -7.60 -5.78 -17.96
N SER A 140 -7.18 -5.04 -16.92
CA SER A 140 -7.34 -5.47 -15.52
C SER A 140 -8.81 -5.56 -15.10
N ALA A 141 -9.63 -4.58 -15.49
CA ALA A 141 -11.05 -4.59 -15.20
C ALA A 141 -11.79 -5.75 -15.91
N THR A 142 -11.39 -6.07 -17.15
CA THR A 142 -11.95 -7.21 -17.89
C THR A 142 -11.60 -8.54 -17.23
N LEU A 143 -10.33 -8.72 -16.83
CA LEU A 143 -9.89 -9.94 -16.13
C LEU A 143 -10.60 -10.14 -14.79
N MET A 144 -10.75 -9.08 -14.00
CA MET A 144 -11.50 -9.12 -12.73
C MET A 144 -12.97 -9.51 -12.97
N SER A 145 -13.59 -8.93 -14.00
CA SER A 145 -14.98 -9.22 -14.36
C SER A 145 -15.16 -10.67 -14.78
N TRP A 146 -14.21 -11.23 -15.53
CA TRP A 146 -14.22 -12.62 -15.95
C TRP A 146 -14.09 -13.55 -14.74
N GLY A 147 -13.14 -13.30 -13.84
CA GLY A 147 -12.96 -14.08 -12.62
C GLY A 147 -14.20 -14.09 -11.73
N LEU A 148 -14.81 -12.92 -11.49
CA LEU A 148 -16.02 -12.80 -10.67
C LEU A 148 -17.22 -13.51 -11.31
N ARG A 149 -17.36 -13.43 -12.64
CA ARG A 149 -18.41 -14.14 -13.38
C ARG A 149 -18.23 -15.65 -13.32
N THR A 150 -16.99 -16.13 -13.49
CA THR A 150 -16.66 -17.57 -13.37
C THR A 150 -17.00 -18.09 -11.98
N LEU A 151 -16.62 -17.35 -10.93
CA LEU A 151 -16.94 -17.71 -9.56
C LEU A 151 -18.45 -17.74 -9.31
N LEU A 152 -19.18 -16.72 -9.77
CA LEU A 152 -20.63 -16.64 -9.65
C LEU A 152 -21.34 -17.80 -10.34
N TRP A 153 -20.97 -18.11 -11.58
CA TRP A 153 -21.60 -19.22 -12.32
C TRP A 153 -21.20 -20.58 -11.74
N ALA A 154 -19.99 -20.74 -11.21
CA ALA A 154 -19.61 -21.93 -10.46
C ALA A 154 -20.49 -22.11 -9.21
N THR A 155 -20.74 -21.05 -8.43
CA THR A 155 -21.64 -21.11 -7.26
C THR A 155 -23.08 -21.43 -7.66
N VAL A 156 -23.61 -20.80 -8.71
CA VAL A 156 -24.97 -21.08 -9.22
C VAL A 156 -25.10 -22.53 -9.68
N LEU A 157 -24.10 -23.04 -10.41
CA LEU A 157 -24.07 -24.43 -10.87
C LEU A 157 -24.07 -25.41 -9.69
N LEU A 158 -23.20 -25.20 -8.69
CA LEU A 158 -23.15 -26.07 -7.51
C LEU A 158 -24.46 -26.04 -6.71
N ALA A 159 -25.09 -24.87 -6.57
CA ALA A 159 -26.37 -24.73 -5.92
C ALA A 159 -27.45 -25.57 -6.65
N ILE A 160 -27.49 -25.52 -7.98
CA ILE A 160 -28.40 -26.32 -8.81
C ILE A 160 -28.13 -27.83 -8.62
N LEU A 161 -26.87 -28.25 -8.68
CA LEU A 161 -26.47 -29.66 -8.49
C LEU A 161 -26.92 -30.18 -7.12
N SER A 162 -26.69 -29.40 -6.06
CA SER A 162 -27.10 -29.73 -4.70
C SER A 162 -28.61 -29.93 -4.60
N ASN A 163 -29.39 -29.06 -5.23
CA ASN A 163 -30.85 -29.11 -5.22
C ASN A 163 -31.40 -30.34 -5.99
N VAL A 164 -30.69 -30.81 -7.02
CA VAL A 164 -31.06 -32.03 -7.76
C VAL A 164 -30.63 -33.31 -7.03
N GLY A 165 -29.95 -33.19 -5.88
CA GLY A 165 -29.51 -34.32 -5.04
C GLY A 165 -28.11 -34.84 -5.37
N VAL A 166 -27.33 -34.11 -6.17
CA VAL A 166 -25.92 -34.44 -6.41
C VAL A 166 -25.09 -34.05 -5.18
N ASN A 167 -24.24 -34.97 -4.71
CA ASN A 167 -23.34 -34.67 -3.60
C ASN A 167 -22.24 -33.69 -4.05
N ILE A 168 -22.38 -32.42 -3.67
CA ILE A 168 -21.42 -31.37 -4.00
C ILE A 168 -20.27 -31.22 -2.98
N THR A 169 -20.22 -32.06 -1.94
CA THR A 169 -19.24 -31.94 -0.84
C THR A 169 -17.81 -31.91 -1.37
N ALA A 170 -17.49 -32.77 -2.34
CA ALA A 170 -16.16 -32.82 -2.95
C ALA A 170 -15.84 -31.50 -3.68
N PHE A 171 -16.78 -30.95 -4.46
CA PHE A 171 -16.58 -29.69 -5.17
C PHE A 171 -16.43 -28.50 -4.21
N VAL A 172 -17.25 -28.45 -3.16
CA VAL A 172 -17.16 -27.40 -2.13
C VAL A 172 -15.82 -27.51 -1.39
N ALA A 173 -15.38 -28.72 -1.05
CA ALA A 173 -14.07 -28.94 -0.44
C ALA A 173 -12.92 -28.47 -1.36
N SER A 174 -12.97 -28.81 -2.64
CA SER A 174 -11.98 -28.33 -3.63
C SER A 174 -11.97 -26.82 -3.79
N LEU A 175 -13.15 -26.17 -3.84
CA LEU A 175 -13.25 -24.71 -3.86
C LEU A 175 -12.73 -24.08 -2.57
N GLY A 176 -12.92 -24.72 -1.42
CA GLY A 176 -12.35 -24.27 -0.14
C GLY A 176 -10.83 -24.26 -0.18
N VAL A 177 -10.20 -25.36 -0.62
CA VAL A 177 -8.73 -25.44 -0.79
C VAL A 177 -8.23 -24.44 -1.83
N GLY A 178 -8.92 -24.31 -2.96
CA GLY A 178 -8.60 -23.30 -3.97
C GLY A 178 -8.73 -21.86 -3.44
N GLY A 179 -9.72 -21.60 -2.59
CA GLY A 179 -9.92 -20.32 -1.92
C GLY A 179 -8.77 -19.95 -0.99
N ILE A 180 -8.22 -20.93 -0.25
CA ILE A 180 -7.03 -20.71 0.59
C ILE A 180 -5.82 -20.32 -0.26
N ALA A 181 -5.60 -20.99 -1.39
CA ALA A 181 -4.50 -20.66 -2.30
C ALA A 181 -4.63 -19.23 -2.85
N ILE A 182 -5.83 -18.82 -3.24
CA ILE A 182 -6.12 -17.45 -3.69
C ILE A 182 -5.91 -16.44 -2.55
N ALA A 183 -6.36 -16.76 -1.33
CA ALA A 183 -6.18 -15.89 -0.16
C ALA A 183 -4.70 -15.65 0.14
N LEU A 184 -3.86 -16.69 0.09
CA LEU A 184 -2.40 -16.58 0.24
C LEU A 184 -1.78 -15.73 -0.88
N ALA A 185 -2.23 -15.90 -2.12
CA ALA A 185 -1.73 -15.11 -3.26
C ALA A 185 -2.05 -13.61 -3.13
N VAL A 186 -3.23 -13.27 -2.62
CA VAL A 186 -3.71 -11.88 -2.48
C VAL A 186 -3.30 -11.25 -1.13
N GLN A 187 -2.78 -12.04 -0.18
CA GLN A 187 -2.39 -11.60 1.16
C GLN A 187 -1.50 -10.35 1.15
N SER A 188 -0.51 -10.28 0.25
CA SER A 188 0.40 -9.14 0.15
C SER A 188 -0.32 -7.85 -0.25
N VAL A 189 -1.29 -7.95 -1.17
CA VAL A 189 -2.09 -6.80 -1.61
C VAL A 189 -2.98 -6.31 -0.48
N LEU A 190 -3.67 -7.22 0.22
CA LEU A 190 -4.49 -6.85 1.38
C LEU A 190 -3.64 -6.22 2.49
N GLY A 191 -2.44 -6.73 2.73
CA GLY A 191 -1.48 -6.14 3.67
C GLY A 191 -1.19 -4.67 3.34
N ASP A 192 -0.92 -4.37 2.07
CA ASP A 192 -0.66 -3.00 1.64
C ASP A 192 -1.90 -2.09 1.75
N LEU A 193 -3.10 -2.64 1.50
CA LEU A 193 -4.36 -1.91 1.71
C LEU A 193 -4.53 -1.52 3.18
N PHE A 194 -4.38 -2.47 4.10
CA PHE A 194 -4.49 -2.20 5.53
C PHE A 194 -3.39 -1.26 6.01
N ALA A 195 -2.17 -1.40 5.50
CA ALA A 195 -1.09 -0.45 5.76
C ALA A 195 -1.42 0.97 5.27
N SER A 196 -2.03 1.12 4.09
CA SER A 196 -2.47 2.43 3.59
C SER A 196 -3.52 3.08 4.49
N VAL A 197 -4.47 2.29 5.00
CA VAL A 197 -5.50 2.76 5.94
C VAL A 197 -4.86 3.13 7.28
N ALA A 198 -3.92 2.33 7.78
CA ALA A 198 -3.17 2.65 9.00
C ALA A 198 -2.39 3.95 8.86
N ILE A 199 -1.70 4.19 7.73
CA ILE A 199 -1.02 5.46 7.45
C ILE A 199 -2.04 6.63 7.45
N ALA A 200 -3.22 6.44 6.87
CA ALA A 200 -4.24 7.48 6.80
C ALA A 200 -4.86 7.82 8.18
N VAL A 201 -5.00 6.82 9.06
CA VAL A 201 -5.60 6.96 10.40
C VAL A 201 -4.57 7.45 11.42
N ASP A 202 -3.43 6.76 11.53
CA ASP A 202 -2.41 7.04 12.55
C ASP A 202 -1.47 8.18 12.15
N LYS A 203 -1.37 8.47 10.85
CA LYS A 203 -0.55 9.55 10.27
C LYS A 203 0.88 9.63 10.81
N PRO A 204 1.68 8.55 10.74
CA PRO A 204 3.09 8.60 11.12
C PRO A 204 3.91 9.59 10.28
N PHE A 205 3.44 9.87 9.06
CA PHE A 205 3.94 10.90 8.16
C PHE A 205 2.82 11.33 7.20
N GLU A 206 2.94 12.53 6.65
CA GLU A 206 2.01 13.09 5.67
C GLU A 206 2.72 13.40 4.33
N VAL A 207 1.93 13.62 3.27
CA VAL A 207 2.48 14.09 1.99
C VAL A 207 3.17 15.44 2.21
N GLY A 208 4.41 15.55 1.76
CA GLY A 208 5.27 16.72 1.99
C GLY A 208 6.27 16.56 3.14
N ASP A 209 6.12 15.53 3.99
CA ASP A 209 7.09 15.28 5.06
C ASP A 209 8.42 14.75 4.50
N PHE A 210 9.53 15.23 5.05
CA PHE A 210 10.85 14.65 4.83
C PHE A 210 11.06 13.49 5.80
N ILE A 211 11.23 12.30 5.26
CA ILE A 211 11.39 11.07 6.04
C ILE A 211 12.67 10.34 5.64
N VAL A 212 13.24 9.63 6.60
CA VAL A 212 14.30 8.64 6.35
C VAL A 212 13.79 7.29 6.82
N VAL A 213 13.74 6.34 5.88
CA VAL A 213 13.26 4.97 6.13
C VAL A 213 14.23 3.98 5.49
N GLY A 214 14.81 3.11 6.32
CA GLY A 214 15.90 2.24 5.90
C GLY A 214 17.10 3.04 5.37
N GLY A 215 17.37 2.92 4.07
CA GLY A 215 18.41 3.66 3.35
C GLY A 215 17.91 4.79 2.45
N VAL A 216 16.60 5.07 2.45
CA VAL A 216 15.99 6.07 1.58
C VAL A 216 15.72 7.34 2.38
N ALA A 217 16.28 8.46 1.92
CA ALA A 217 16.07 9.79 2.48
C ALA A 217 15.40 10.69 1.44
N GLY A 218 14.22 11.23 1.75
CA GLY A 218 13.46 12.00 0.78
C GLY A 218 12.13 12.54 1.28
N THR A 219 11.43 13.26 0.41
CA THR A 219 10.13 13.86 0.69
C THR A 219 9.00 13.00 0.14
N VAL A 220 7.97 12.74 0.94
CA VAL A 220 6.79 11.96 0.52
C VAL A 220 6.00 12.75 -0.52
N GLN A 221 5.87 12.23 -1.73
CA GLN A 221 5.11 12.87 -2.81
C GLN A 221 3.65 12.41 -2.86
N GLN A 222 3.42 11.11 -2.69
CA GLN A 222 2.09 10.53 -2.80
C GLN A 222 1.99 9.25 -1.98
N ILE A 223 0.92 9.12 -1.22
CA ILE A 223 0.54 7.88 -0.54
C ILE A 223 -0.56 7.24 -1.37
N GLY A 224 -0.24 6.11 -2.00
CA GLY A 224 -1.18 5.31 -2.78
C GLY A 224 -1.77 4.17 -1.96
N VAL A 225 -2.69 3.45 -2.60
CA VAL A 225 -3.41 2.32 -1.99
C VAL A 225 -2.48 1.11 -1.72
N LYS A 226 -1.51 0.84 -2.61
CA LYS A 226 -0.51 -0.23 -2.43
C LYS A 226 0.86 0.29 -2.03
N THR A 227 1.25 1.43 -2.59
CA THR A 227 2.62 1.94 -2.53
C THR A 227 2.65 3.41 -2.19
N THR A 228 3.75 3.83 -1.56
CA THR A 228 4.09 5.23 -1.29
C THR A 228 5.25 5.65 -2.19
N ARG A 229 5.17 6.86 -2.75
CA ARG A 229 6.19 7.45 -3.64
C ARG A 229 6.97 8.52 -2.88
N ILE A 230 8.29 8.37 -2.83
CA ILE A 230 9.21 9.26 -2.11
C ILE A 230 10.16 9.88 -3.14
N SER A 231 10.30 11.20 -3.13
CA SER A 231 11.33 11.90 -3.89
C SER A 231 12.64 11.83 -3.13
N ALA A 232 13.56 10.99 -3.58
CA ALA A 232 14.87 10.87 -2.95
C ALA A 232 15.72 12.12 -3.20
N LEU A 233 16.67 12.39 -2.30
CA LEU A 233 17.63 13.50 -2.46
C LEU A 233 18.54 13.34 -3.70
N SER A 234 18.72 12.12 -4.19
CA SER A 234 19.41 11.77 -5.45
C SER A 234 18.66 12.21 -6.71
N GLY A 235 17.37 12.57 -6.58
CA GLY A 235 16.54 13.05 -7.69
C GLY A 235 15.61 11.99 -8.28
N GLU A 236 15.78 10.70 -7.96
CA GLU A 236 14.80 9.68 -8.36
C GLU A 236 13.54 9.64 -7.49
N GLN A 237 12.47 9.08 -8.04
CA GLN A 237 11.28 8.70 -7.28
C GLN A 237 11.41 7.24 -6.83
N VAL A 238 11.53 7.03 -5.54
CA VAL A 238 11.53 5.70 -4.91
C VAL A 238 10.08 5.28 -4.65
N VAL A 239 9.72 4.07 -5.10
CA VAL A 239 8.40 3.49 -4.89
C VAL A 239 8.53 2.32 -3.92
N MET A 240 7.88 2.42 -2.75
CA MET A 240 7.92 1.40 -1.70
C MET A 240 6.52 0.87 -1.41
N SER A 241 6.40 -0.43 -1.09
CA SER A 241 5.13 -0.97 -0.60
C SER A 241 4.77 -0.36 0.74
N ASN A 242 3.48 -0.14 1.00
CA ASN A 242 3.04 0.44 2.28
C ASN A 242 3.36 -0.51 3.44
N THR A 243 3.26 -1.82 3.21
CA THR A 243 3.60 -2.84 4.22
C THR A 243 5.08 -2.79 4.60
N ASP A 244 5.99 -2.71 3.62
CA ASP A 244 7.43 -2.71 3.92
C ASP A 244 7.87 -1.40 4.55
N LEU A 245 7.23 -0.29 4.17
CA LEU A 245 7.49 1.02 4.77
C LEU A 245 7.12 1.03 6.27
N LEU A 246 5.96 0.49 6.64
CA LEU A 246 5.53 0.41 8.05
C LEU A 246 6.27 -0.65 8.88
N LYS A 247 6.92 -1.63 8.24
CA LYS A 247 7.78 -2.60 8.94
C LYS A 247 9.12 -2.00 9.37
N GLN A 248 9.52 -0.87 8.80
CA GLN A 248 10.79 -0.22 9.08
C GLN A 248 10.62 0.92 10.09
N THR A 249 11.71 1.28 10.77
CA THR A 249 11.76 2.50 11.59
C THR A 249 11.75 3.72 10.67
N ILE A 250 10.78 4.61 10.88
CA ILE A 250 10.61 5.83 10.10
C ILE A 250 11.08 7.01 10.94
N ASN A 251 12.12 7.70 10.48
CA ASN A 251 12.56 8.96 11.06
C ASN A 251 11.84 10.10 10.33
N ASN A 252 10.81 10.67 10.95
CA ASN A 252 10.09 11.82 10.40
C ASN A 252 10.70 13.13 10.91
N TYR A 253 11.26 13.93 9.99
CA TYR A 253 11.92 15.19 10.32
C TYR A 253 10.96 16.38 10.40
N ARG A 254 9.69 16.23 10.05
CA ARG A 254 8.66 17.29 10.18
C ARG A 254 8.53 17.80 11.62
N TYR A 255 8.64 16.91 12.60
CA TYR A 255 8.50 17.23 14.02
C TYR A 255 9.83 17.62 14.69
N MET A 256 10.93 17.63 13.93
CA MET A 256 12.22 18.09 14.45
C MET A 256 12.11 19.57 14.82
N ARG A 257 12.48 19.93 16.04
CA ARG A 257 12.51 21.33 16.51
C ARG A 257 13.94 21.83 16.66
N GLU A 258 14.79 20.97 17.18
CA GLU A 258 16.19 21.25 17.44
C GLU A 258 17.04 20.11 16.87
N ARG A 259 18.29 20.41 16.49
CA ARG A 259 19.23 19.45 15.91
C ARG A 259 20.48 19.34 16.75
N ARG A 260 20.70 18.16 17.34
CA ARG A 260 21.95 17.84 18.03
C ARG A 260 23.05 17.54 17.01
N ILE A 261 24.13 18.30 17.09
CA ILE A 261 25.32 18.14 16.26
C ILE A 261 26.45 17.62 17.12
N VAL A 262 27.16 16.62 16.59
CA VAL A 262 28.39 16.10 17.17
C VAL A 262 29.46 16.22 16.11
N PHE A 263 30.56 16.90 16.43
CA PHE A 263 31.73 16.93 15.55
C PHE A 263 33.01 16.79 16.37
N HIS A 264 34.05 16.34 15.68
CA HIS A 264 35.35 16.09 16.27
C HIS A 264 36.41 16.90 15.55
N PHE A 265 37.39 17.39 16.31
CA PHE A 265 38.60 17.99 15.77
C PHE A 265 39.80 17.52 16.58
N ARG A 266 41.01 17.67 16.02
CA ARG A 266 42.24 17.19 16.64
C ARG A 266 43.27 18.30 16.73
N VAL A 267 44.02 18.31 17.83
CA VAL A 267 45.19 19.17 18.05
C VAL A 267 46.43 18.31 18.35
N PRO A 268 47.66 18.76 18.05
CA PRO A 268 48.85 17.94 18.19
C PRO A 268 49.13 17.51 19.62
N TYR A 269 49.89 16.43 19.79
CA TYR A 269 50.38 15.96 21.09
C TYR A 269 51.29 16.96 21.82
N GLY A 270 51.89 17.91 21.09
CA GLY A 270 52.69 18.98 21.68
C GLY A 270 51.87 20.07 22.39
N THR A 271 50.53 20.00 22.36
CA THR A 271 49.66 20.96 23.03
C THR A 271 49.79 20.80 24.55
N SER A 272 50.11 21.88 25.26
CA SER A 272 50.23 21.86 26.72
C SER A 272 48.87 21.60 27.39
N ALA A 273 48.87 21.16 28.65
CA ALA A 273 47.63 20.92 29.39
C ALA A 273 46.81 22.20 29.56
N GLU A 274 47.46 23.33 29.79
CA GLU A 274 46.81 24.65 29.93
C GLU A 274 46.15 25.09 28.61
N ALA A 275 46.86 24.91 27.49
CA ALA A 275 46.29 25.16 26.17
C ALA A 275 45.12 24.20 25.89
N ALA A 276 45.24 22.93 26.29
CA ALA A 276 44.18 21.93 26.14
C ALA A 276 42.90 22.31 26.92
N GLU A 277 43.02 22.85 28.13
CA GLU A 277 41.89 23.38 28.90
C GLU A 277 41.29 24.63 28.25
N ALA A 278 42.13 25.55 27.75
CA ALA A 278 41.71 26.79 27.11
C ALA A 278 40.89 26.55 25.83
N ILE A 279 41.18 25.48 25.08
CA ILE A 279 40.45 25.09 23.87
C ILE A 279 38.96 24.84 24.17
N SER A 280 38.65 24.06 25.21
CA SER A 280 37.26 23.76 25.58
C SER A 280 36.48 25.03 25.92
N GLN A 281 37.12 25.97 26.63
CA GLN A 281 36.53 27.27 26.96
C GLN A 281 36.37 28.18 25.73
N ALA A 282 37.29 28.10 24.76
CA ALA A 282 37.18 28.83 23.50
C ALA A 282 35.99 28.31 22.67
N VAL A 283 35.86 26.98 22.53
CA VAL A 283 34.73 26.34 21.84
C VAL A 283 33.40 26.74 22.47
N ARG A 284 33.31 26.70 23.80
CA ARG A 284 32.13 27.13 24.54
C ARG A 284 31.71 28.56 24.18
N ARG A 285 32.66 29.50 24.25
CA ARG A 285 32.41 30.92 23.92
C ARG A 285 31.96 31.12 22.48
N ILE A 286 32.55 30.39 21.53
CA ILE A 286 32.17 30.45 20.10
C ILE A 286 30.71 30.03 19.92
N ILE A 287 30.30 28.93 20.55
CA ILE A 287 28.95 28.38 20.39
C ILE A 287 27.92 29.24 21.13
N GLU A 288 28.23 29.70 22.34
CA GLU A 288 27.35 30.59 23.12
C GLU A 288 27.17 31.98 22.48
N ALA A 289 28.10 32.40 21.60
CA ALA A 289 27.96 33.64 20.83
C ALA A 289 26.94 33.53 19.68
N GLU A 290 26.52 32.32 19.29
CA GLU A 290 25.58 32.11 18.21
C GLU A 290 24.13 31.98 18.73
N PRO A 291 23.23 32.90 18.36
CA PRO A 291 21.88 32.95 18.94
C PRO A 291 21.01 31.73 18.59
N LYS A 292 21.35 31.03 17.49
CA LYS A 292 20.67 29.80 17.05
C LYS A 292 21.33 28.53 17.56
N ALA A 293 22.33 28.62 18.44
CA ALA A 293 23.05 27.49 19.00
C ALA A 293 22.90 27.43 20.52
N ARG A 294 22.83 26.21 21.08
CA ARG A 294 22.94 25.95 22.50
C ARG A 294 24.12 25.02 22.75
N PHE A 295 25.08 25.48 23.54
CA PHE A 295 26.22 24.68 23.94
C PHE A 295 25.77 23.52 24.83
N ASP A 296 26.34 22.33 24.61
CA ASP A 296 26.16 21.15 25.47
C ASP A 296 27.51 20.77 26.08
N ARG A 297 28.50 20.40 25.26
CA ARG A 297 29.83 20.03 25.74
C ARG A 297 30.95 20.24 24.73
N ALA A 298 32.16 20.48 25.22
CA ALA A 298 33.41 20.42 24.46
C ALA A 298 34.49 19.85 25.38
N HIS A 299 34.93 18.62 25.12
CA HIS A 299 35.91 17.93 25.96
C HIS A 299 37.01 17.30 25.12
N LEU A 300 38.21 17.24 25.70
CA LEU A 300 39.25 16.31 25.28
C LEU A 300 38.73 14.89 25.51
N GLN A 301 38.34 14.21 24.42
CA GLN A 301 37.70 12.90 24.46
C GLN A 301 38.72 11.77 24.58
N SER A 302 39.80 11.84 23.80
CA SER A 302 40.78 10.75 23.71
C SER A 302 42.10 11.20 23.10
N PHE A 303 43.13 10.36 23.27
CA PHE A 303 44.43 10.48 22.61
C PHE A 303 44.39 9.62 21.34
N GLY A 304 44.20 10.25 20.18
CA GLY A 304 44.03 9.57 18.89
C GLY A 304 45.34 9.42 18.12
N GLU A 305 45.39 8.58 17.08
CA GLU A 305 46.63 8.26 16.34
C GLU A 305 47.43 9.48 15.85
N THR A 306 46.74 10.58 15.54
CA THR A 306 47.33 11.80 14.96
C THR A 306 47.33 13.00 15.92
N GLY A 307 46.77 12.86 17.12
CA GLY A 307 46.70 13.95 18.09
C GLY A 307 45.61 13.79 19.16
N LEU A 308 45.50 14.80 20.02
CA LEU A 308 44.47 14.95 21.04
C LEU A 308 43.11 15.21 20.37
N THR A 309 42.13 14.31 20.56
CA THR A 309 40.81 14.40 19.93
C THR A 309 39.81 15.08 20.85
N TYR A 310 39.19 16.14 20.35
CA TYR A 310 38.10 16.85 21.02
C TYR A 310 36.76 16.43 20.44
N GLU A 311 35.80 16.16 21.31
CA GLU A 311 34.39 16.02 20.94
C GLU A 311 33.64 17.28 21.34
N VAL A 312 32.94 17.86 20.37
CA VAL A 312 32.07 19.02 20.56
C VAL A 312 30.64 18.62 20.24
N VAL A 313 29.74 18.94 21.17
CA VAL A 313 28.31 18.77 21.02
C VAL A 313 27.62 20.10 21.25
N TYR A 314 26.76 20.46 20.31
CA TYR A 314 25.87 21.60 20.43
C TYR A 314 24.54 21.32 19.76
N ILE A 315 23.53 22.11 20.10
CA ILE A 315 22.17 21.97 19.61
C ILE A 315 21.82 23.19 18.77
N VAL A 316 21.44 22.99 17.51
CA VAL A 316 20.87 24.02 16.65
C VAL A 316 19.39 24.18 17.01
N LEU A 317 18.97 25.40 17.32
CA LEU A 317 17.60 25.75 17.75
C LEU A 317 16.64 25.97 16.56
N ASP A 318 16.98 25.41 15.40
CA ASP A 318 16.28 25.56 14.14
C ASP A 318 16.29 24.20 13.41
N PRO A 319 15.15 23.74 12.86
CA PRO A 319 15.09 22.46 12.15
C PRO A 319 15.69 22.50 10.75
N GLY A 320 15.86 23.70 10.16
CA GLY A 320 16.34 23.89 8.81
C GLY A 320 17.75 23.34 8.60
N TYR A 321 17.91 22.45 7.62
CA TYR A 321 19.22 21.84 7.34
C TYR A 321 20.26 22.87 6.88
N ASN A 322 19.87 23.84 6.05
CA ASN A 322 20.78 24.89 5.58
C ASN A 322 21.23 25.82 6.73
N VAL A 323 20.34 26.09 7.69
CA VAL A 323 20.70 26.89 8.88
C VAL A 323 21.79 26.18 9.69
N TYR A 324 21.68 24.86 9.85
CA TYR A 324 22.75 24.06 10.45
C TYR A 324 24.05 24.15 9.65
N MET A 325 24.02 24.02 8.30
CA MET A 325 25.22 24.12 7.46
C MET A 325 25.95 25.47 7.63
N ASP A 326 25.21 26.57 7.56
CA ASP A 326 25.76 27.92 7.71
C ASP A 326 26.36 28.12 9.11
N LEU A 327 25.67 27.64 10.14
CA LEU A 327 26.10 27.72 11.53
C LEU A 327 27.36 26.87 11.78
N GLN A 328 27.41 25.64 11.26
CA GLN A 328 28.58 24.77 11.36
C GLN A 328 29.80 25.41 10.69
N GLN A 329 29.63 26.00 9.50
CA GLN A 329 30.70 26.73 8.83
C GLN A 329 31.20 27.90 9.69
N LYS A 330 30.29 28.70 10.26
CA LYS A 330 30.64 29.84 11.10
C LYS A 330 31.41 29.42 12.36
N ILE A 331 30.93 28.37 13.04
CA ILE A 331 31.61 27.77 14.21
C ILE A 331 32.99 27.24 13.83
N ASN A 332 33.11 26.50 12.72
CA ASN A 332 34.39 25.97 12.25
C ASN A 332 35.41 27.09 11.97
N LEU A 333 35.00 28.16 11.28
CA LEU A 333 35.87 29.29 10.98
C LEU A 333 36.26 30.08 12.25
N ALA A 334 35.35 30.22 13.21
CA ALA A 334 35.65 30.83 14.49
C ALA A 334 36.61 29.96 15.32
N LEU A 335 36.46 28.64 15.28
CA LEU A 335 37.38 27.70 15.92
C LEU A 335 38.79 27.81 15.34
N MET A 336 38.91 27.89 14.00
CA MET A 336 40.22 28.10 13.35
C MET A 336 40.93 29.35 13.87
N ARG A 337 40.20 30.47 14.00
CA ARG A 337 40.75 31.73 14.52
C ARG A 337 41.12 31.64 16.00
N ALA A 338 40.28 30.96 16.81
CA ALA A 338 40.53 30.82 18.24
C ALA A 338 41.75 29.93 18.53
N LEU A 339 41.93 28.84 17.78
CA LEU A 339 43.11 27.98 17.90
C LEU A 339 44.38 28.72 17.46
N GLN A 340 44.32 29.50 16.38
CA GLN A 340 45.42 30.35 15.96
C GLN A 340 45.82 31.39 17.04
N ALA A 341 44.85 31.98 17.73
CA ALA A 341 45.11 32.93 18.83
C ALA A 341 45.72 32.27 20.07
N LEU A 342 45.52 30.96 20.25
CA LEU A 342 46.12 30.15 21.31
C LEU A 342 47.48 29.55 20.91
N ASP A 343 47.96 29.84 19.69
CA ASP A 343 49.16 29.22 19.09
C ASP A 343 49.09 27.68 19.05
N VAL A 344 47.87 27.14 18.93
CA VAL A 344 47.62 25.71 18.78
C VAL A 344 47.25 25.42 17.32
N PRO A 345 48.10 24.73 16.54
CA PRO A 345 47.73 24.34 15.20
C PRO A 345 46.74 23.16 15.23
N PHE A 346 46.07 22.91 14.10
CA PHE A 346 45.34 21.65 13.93
C PHE A 346 46.34 20.49 13.80
N ALA A 347 45.97 19.33 14.33
CA ALA A 347 46.75 18.12 14.14
C ALA A 347 46.80 17.76 12.66
N VAL A 348 48.00 17.57 12.14
CA VAL A 348 48.25 16.95 10.84
C VAL A 348 48.72 15.52 11.03
N PRO A 349 48.47 14.61 10.07
CA PRO A 349 49.03 13.26 10.15
C PRO A 349 50.56 13.31 10.08
N GLU A 350 51.23 13.17 11.22
CA GLU A 350 52.68 13.05 11.30
C GLU A 350 53.11 11.58 11.39
N ARG A 351 54.07 11.18 10.56
CA ARG A 351 54.67 9.86 10.64
C ARG A 351 56.16 10.00 10.95
N ARG A 352 56.58 9.50 12.11
CA ARG A 352 58.01 9.29 12.38
C ARG A 352 58.45 8.00 11.70
N VAL A 353 59.29 8.13 10.68
CA VAL A 353 59.91 7.00 9.98
C VAL A 353 61.31 6.80 10.52
N HIS A 354 61.54 5.67 11.16
CA HIS A 354 62.89 5.25 11.52
C HIS A 354 63.53 4.59 10.29
N VAL A 355 64.46 5.29 9.65
CA VAL A 355 65.22 4.76 8.51
C VAL A 355 66.38 3.93 9.06
N ALA A 356 66.34 2.61 8.86
CA ALA A 356 67.35 1.69 9.39
C ALA A 356 68.72 1.89 8.73
N ASP A 357 68.76 2.11 7.41
CA ASP A 357 69.98 2.40 6.64
C ASP A 357 69.67 3.41 5.53
N LEU A 358 70.55 4.41 5.35
CA LEU A 358 70.50 5.32 4.21
C LEU A 358 71.22 4.69 3.00
N PRO A 359 70.68 4.79 1.77
CA PRO A 359 71.37 4.30 0.59
C PRO A 359 72.74 4.97 0.45
N ALA A 360 73.76 4.19 0.03
CA ALA A 360 75.16 4.66 -0.05
C ALA A 360 75.33 5.95 -0.87
N ALA A 361 74.46 6.20 -1.85
CA ALA A 361 74.44 7.42 -2.67
C ALA A 361 74.15 8.72 -1.89
N TRP A 362 73.56 8.63 -0.69
CA TRP A 362 73.20 9.77 0.16
C TRP A 362 74.04 9.87 1.43
N GLN A 363 75.04 8.99 1.58
CA GLN A 363 76.03 9.13 2.63
C GLN A 363 76.92 10.32 2.27
N LEU A 364 76.80 11.40 3.04
CA LEU A 364 77.62 12.61 2.89
C LEU A 364 79.09 12.20 2.73
N GLN A 365 79.70 12.51 1.57
CA GLN A 365 81.14 12.46 1.43
C GLN A 365 81.72 13.41 2.48
N THR A 366 82.30 12.85 3.54
CA THR A 366 83.06 13.62 4.51
C THR A 366 84.17 14.35 3.73
N PRO A 367 84.30 15.68 3.84
CA PRO A 367 85.43 16.37 3.23
C PRO A 367 86.71 15.76 3.80
N PRO A 368 87.76 15.54 2.98
CA PRO A 368 89.01 14.99 3.49
C PRO A 368 89.56 15.88 4.62
N PRO A 369 90.07 15.30 5.71
CA PRO A 369 90.60 16.08 6.83
C PRO A 369 91.74 16.99 6.34
N ALA A 370 91.71 18.25 6.76
CA ALA A 370 92.75 19.23 6.45
C ALA A 370 94.13 18.68 6.87
N ALA A 371 95.08 18.66 5.93
CA ALA A 371 96.43 18.17 6.17
C ALA A 371 97.06 18.90 7.37
N GLY A 372 97.53 18.12 8.35
CA GLY A 372 98.22 18.63 9.53
C GLY A 372 99.54 19.35 9.19
N PRO A 373 100.09 20.14 10.13
CA PRO A 373 101.22 21.02 9.86
C PRO A 373 102.50 20.24 9.53
N MET A 374 103.20 20.67 8.48
CA MET A 374 104.46 20.09 8.00
C MET A 374 105.59 20.19 9.05
N PRO A 375 106.39 19.14 9.26
CA PRO A 375 107.51 19.16 10.21
C PRO A 375 108.68 20.00 9.67
N VAL A 376 109.25 20.83 10.54
CA VAL A 376 110.47 21.61 10.30
C VAL A 376 111.68 20.67 10.37
N GLY A 377 112.40 20.51 9.27
CA GLY A 377 113.61 19.68 9.21
C GLY A 377 114.78 20.33 9.95
N THR A 378 115.43 19.56 10.83
CA THR A 378 116.78 19.85 11.35
C THR A 378 117.82 19.12 10.50
N THR A 379 118.74 19.88 9.92
CA THR A 379 119.92 19.42 9.19
C THR A 379 121.02 18.95 10.16
N ALA A 380 121.52 17.74 9.97
CA ALA A 380 122.95 17.37 10.03
C ALA A 380 123.12 15.92 9.56
#